data_AF-A0AAD2MIR0-F1
#
_entry.id   AF-A0AAD2MIR0-F1
#
_cell.length_a   1.000
_cell.length_b   1.000
_cell.length_c   1.000
_cell.angle_alpha   90.00
_cell.angle_beta   90.00
_cell.angle_gamma   90.00
#
_symmetry.space_group_name_H-M   'P 1'
#
loop_
_entity.id
_entity.type
_entity.pdbx_description
1 polymer ?
#
loop_
_entity_poly.entity_id
_entity_poly.type
_entity_poly.pdbx_seq_one_letter_code
_entity_poly.pdbx_strand_id
1 'polypeptide(L)'
;GSDESIKRSNKKSYFENISKFREFQKNNKTLCNKNKFGIPQGSAISAVFANIYASEFDLKLKEIADEFSGIYRRYSDDFILVIPKSDIVNEQKIRRIETDTRRVASEYKIELHKDKTGLYLYENDKIFDIISNEVSHLDYLGFVFDGTTVKMRGKSPYKFYRNAKKLITFAQKVKVKKELTDLPYKKKIYGLCTDLGKNYNNHGNFISYAKRAQKKFDEISPNTNNLIMNQLKNRKKKIEKMLGYKIHTKI
;
A
#
# COMPACT_ATOMS: atom_id res chain seq x y z
N GLY A 1 22.41 11.17 9.53
CA GLY A 1 21.65 11.77 8.42
C GLY A 1 20.49 10.88 8.09
N SER A 2 19.34 11.07 8.73
CA SER A 2 18.11 10.39 8.35
C SER A 2 17.46 11.11 7.17
N ASP A 3 16.63 10.42 6.40
CA ASP A 3 15.78 11.01 5.35
C ASP A 3 14.99 12.22 5.85
N GLU A 4 14.67 12.25 7.14
CA GLU A 4 13.97 13.37 7.78
C GLU A 4 14.86 14.60 7.95
N SER A 5 16.13 14.43 8.34
CA SER A 5 17.10 15.53 8.46
C SER A 5 17.43 16.19 7.11
N ILE A 6 17.42 15.42 6.02
CA ILE A 6 17.67 15.94 4.66
C ILE A 6 16.43 16.68 4.14
N LYS A 7 15.24 16.16 4.42
CA LYS A 7 13.98 16.86 4.10
C LYS A 7 13.83 18.18 4.86
N ARG A 8 14.32 18.26 6.10
CA ARG A 8 14.32 19.51 6.90
C ARG A 8 15.35 20.53 6.42
N SER A 9 16.49 20.09 5.88
CA SER A 9 17.59 20.98 5.45
C SER A 9 17.49 21.51 4.02
N ASN A 10 16.37 21.28 3.31
CA ASN A 10 16.12 21.77 1.94
C ASN A 10 17.17 21.33 0.89
N LYS A 11 18.05 20.36 1.21
CA LYS A 11 19.06 19.82 0.29
C LYS A 11 18.38 18.94 -0.77
N LYS A 12 18.76 19.14 -2.05
CA LYS A 12 18.20 18.39 -3.21
C LYS A 12 18.82 17.00 -3.40
N SER A 13 19.95 16.73 -2.75
CA SER A 13 20.71 15.48 -2.86
C SER A 13 21.33 15.15 -1.50
N TYR A 14 21.57 13.87 -1.26
CA TYR A 14 22.32 13.38 -0.09
C TYR A 14 23.78 13.83 -0.13
N PHE A 15 24.35 13.99 -1.33
CA PHE A 15 25.73 14.39 -1.55
C PHE A 15 25.80 15.56 -2.54
N GLU A 16 26.72 16.49 -2.31
CA GLU A 16 26.92 17.68 -3.13
C GLU A 16 27.47 17.35 -4.52
N ASN A 17 28.34 16.34 -4.59
CA ASN A 17 28.92 15.83 -5.83
C ASN A 17 29.32 14.35 -5.68
N ILE A 18 29.70 13.73 -6.80
CA ILE A 18 30.07 12.32 -6.84
C ILE A 18 31.33 12.01 -6.03
N SER A 19 32.26 12.96 -5.91
CA SER A 19 33.48 12.80 -5.10
C SER A 19 33.15 12.66 -3.62
N LYS A 20 32.23 13.47 -3.09
CA LYS A 20 31.74 13.37 -1.71
C LYS A 20 30.97 12.08 -1.46
N PHE A 21 30.21 11.59 -2.44
CA PHE A 21 29.59 10.27 -2.38
C PHE A 21 30.64 9.14 -2.32
N ARG A 22 31.67 9.19 -3.17
CA ARG A 22 32.77 8.21 -3.17
C ARG A 22 33.56 8.24 -1.87
N GLU A 23 33.83 9.42 -1.33
CA GLU A 23 34.47 9.60 0.00
C GLU A 23 33.61 8.97 1.10
N PHE A 24 32.30 9.23 1.10
CA PHE A 24 31.37 8.59 2.01
C PHE A 24 31.39 7.07 1.88
N GLN A 25 31.35 6.51 0.67
CA GLN A 25 31.37 5.07 0.43
C GLN A 25 32.70 4.42 0.86
N LYS A 26 33.83 5.13 0.69
CA LYS A 26 35.14 4.68 1.16
C LYS A 26 35.19 4.57 2.68
N ASN A 27 34.61 5.56 3.37
CA ASN A 27 34.57 5.62 4.84
C ASN A 27 33.44 4.79 5.45
N ASN A 28 32.38 4.52 4.69
CA ASN A 28 31.19 3.78 5.10
C ASN A 28 30.96 2.61 4.13
N LYS A 29 31.83 1.60 4.22
CA LYS A 29 31.71 0.40 3.40
C LYS A 29 30.37 -0.28 3.66
N THR A 30 29.76 -0.80 2.60
CA THR A 30 28.55 -1.60 2.69
C THR A 30 28.79 -2.78 3.64
N LEU A 31 27.96 -2.91 4.66
CA LEU A 31 28.04 -4.04 5.58
C LEU A 31 27.67 -5.30 4.81
N CYS A 32 28.59 -6.26 4.75
CA CYS A 32 28.28 -7.59 4.27
C CYS A 32 27.45 -8.31 5.33
N ASN A 33 26.34 -8.92 4.92
CA ASN A 33 25.56 -9.75 5.81
C ASN A 33 26.38 -11.00 6.15
N LYS A 34 26.86 -11.10 7.40
CA LYS A 34 27.62 -12.25 7.89
C LYS A 34 26.71 -13.41 8.35
N ASN A 35 25.40 -13.19 8.39
CA ASN A 35 24.45 -14.22 8.78
C ASN A 35 24.30 -15.26 7.67
N LYS A 36 23.94 -16.48 8.06
CA LYS A 36 23.60 -17.57 7.12
C LYS A 36 22.21 -17.44 6.50
N PHE A 37 21.53 -16.31 6.75
CA PHE A 37 20.15 -16.04 6.32
C PHE A 37 20.03 -14.60 5.84
N GLY A 38 19.02 -14.34 5.00
CA GLY A 38 18.74 -13.05 4.41
C GLY A 38 19.16 -12.97 2.94
N ILE A 39 18.26 -12.47 2.10
CA ILE A 39 18.49 -12.33 0.66
C ILE A 39 18.70 -10.83 0.37
N PRO A 40 19.66 -10.45 -0.51
CA PRO A 40 19.88 -9.06 -0.88
C PRO A 40 18.60 -8.39 -1.42
N GLN A 41 18.17 -7.29 -0.82
CA GLN A 41 17.03 -6.53 -1.30
C GLN A 41 17.40 -5.73 -2.57
N GLY A 42 16.52 -5.74 -3.57
CA GLY A 42 16.70 -4.99 -4.82
C GLY A 42 17.30 -5.78 -5.99
N SER A 43 17.69 -7.05 -5.78
CA SER A 43 17.97 -7.96 -6.90
C SER A 43 16.66 -8.56 -7.45
N ALA A 44 16.59 -8.73 -8.77
CA ALA A 44 15.42 -9.28 -9.44
C ALA A 44 15.11 -10.73 -8.99
N ILE A 45 16.14 -11.51 -8.65
CA ILE A 45 15.98 -12.91 -8.23
C ILE A 45 15.45 -13.05 -6.79
N SER A 46 15.64 -12.02 -5.96
CA SER A 46 15.29 -12.10 -4.54
C SER A 46 13.80 -12.32 -4.29
N ALA A 47 12.95 -11.74 -5.14
CA ALA A 47 11.50 -11.95 -5.07
C ALA A 47 11.10 -13.40 -5.37
N VAL A 48 11.81 -14.05 -6.30
CA VAL A 48 11.58 -15.47 -6.64
C VAL A 48 11.99 -16.35 -5.47
N PHE A 49 13.17 -16.14 -4.91
CA PHE A 49 13.64 -16.92 -3.76
C PHE A 49 12.76 -16.75 -2.52
N ALA A 50 12.25 -15.55 -2.25
CA ALA A 50 11.30 -15.33 -1.14
C ALA A 50 10.01 -16.14 -1.33
N ASN A 51 9.50 -16.22 -2.57
CA ASN A 51 8.30 -17.03 -2.87
C ASN A 51 8.57 -18.53 -2.76
N ILE A 52 9.72 -19.01 -3.25
CA ILE A 52 10.11 -20.42 -3.11
C ILE A 52 10.27 -20.79 -1.63
N TYR A 53 10.92 -19.93 -0.85
CA TYR A 53 11.11 -20.12 0.59
C TYR A 53 9.78 -20.29 1.34
N ALA A 54 8.77 -19.49 1.00
CA ALA A 54 7.46 -19.52 1.65
C ALA A 54 6.51 -20.63 1.12
N SER A 55 6.89 -21.39 0.09
CA SER A 55 5.97 -22.34 -0.58
C SER A 55 5.46 -23.46 0.34
N GLU A 56 6.33 -24.09 1.11
CA GLU A 56 5.93 -25.14 2.07
C GLU A 56 5.10 -24.58 3.22
N PHE A 57 5.44 -23.37 3.68
CA PHE A 57 4.63 -22.63 4.65
C PHE A 57 3.22 -22.35 4.11
N ASP A 58 3.11 -21.95 2.84
CA ASP A 58 1.83 -21.71 2.16
C ASP A 58 0.98 -22.98 2.08
N LEU A 59 1.60 -24.14 1.81
CA LEU A 59 0.93 -25.43 1.81
C LEU A 59 0.35 -25.74 3.20
N LYS A 60 1.12 -25.56 4.27
CA LYS A 60 0.63 -25.79 5.64
C LYS A 60 -0.48 -24.84 6.06
N LEU A 61 -0.43 -23.56 5.69
CA LEU A 61 -1.55 -22.66 5.94
C LEU A 61 -2.79 -22.99 5.09
N LYS A 62 -2.60 -23.51 3.89
CA LYS A 62 -3.70 -24.00 3.06
C LYS A 62 -4.35 -25.24 3.67
N GLU A 63 -3.58 -26.19 4.19
CA GLU A 63 -4.09 -27.36 4.93
C GLU A 63 -4.94 -26.93 6.13
N ILE A 64 -4.46 -25.96 6.93
CA ILE A 64 -5.24 -25.39 8.05
C ILE A 64 -6.52 -24.75 7.52
N ALA A 65 -6.46 -23.96 6.43
CA ALA A 65 -7.66 -23.36 5.85
C ALA A 65 -8.69 -24.43 5.45
N ASP A 66 -8.24 -25.50 4.79
CA ASP A 66 -9.11 -26.56 4.28
C ASP A 66 -9.78 -27.38 5.40
N GLU A 67 -9.10 -27.59 6.54
CA GLU A 67 -9.70 -28.24 7.72
C GLU A 67 -10.96 -27.51 8.21
N PHE A 68 -11.03 -26.19 8.02
CA PHE A 68 -12.13 -25.34 8.47
C PHE A 68 -12.91 -24.69 7.32
N SER A 69 -12.93 -25.31 6.13
CA SER A 69 -13.63 -24.79 4.93
C SER A 69 -13.29 -23.34 4.59
N GLY A 70 -12.10 -22.90 4.95
CA GLY A 70 -11.62 -21.54 4.83
C GLY A 70 -10.84 -21.28 3.55
N ILE A 71 -10.30 -20.05 3.46
CA ILE A 71 -9.45 -19.63 2.36
C ILE A 71 -8.13 -19.05 2.89
N TYR A 72 -7.05 -19.42 2.22
CA TYR A 72 -5.73 -18.84 2.40
C TYR A 72 -5.31 -18.07 1.14
N ARG A 73 -4.78 -16.84 1.33
CA ARG A 73 -4.24 -16.01 0.24
C ARG A 73 -2.98 -15.28 0.72
N ARG A 74 -1.91 -15.34 -0.08
CA ARG A 74 -0.66 -14.60 0.14
C ARG A 74 -0.32 -13.70 -1.04
N TYR A 75 0.21 -12.52 -0.74
CA TYR A 75 0.81 -11.58 -1.69
C TYR A 75 2.15 -11.08 -1.13
N SER A 76 3.25 -11.61 -1.65
CA SER A 76 4.60 -11.43 -1.07
C SER A 76 4.60 -11.79 0.42
N ASP A 77 4.75 -10.81 1.30
CA ASP A 77 4.89 -11.04 2.74
C ASP A 77 3.55 -10.91 3.47
N ASP A 78 2.54 -10.31 2.82
CA ASP A 78 1.21 -10.11 3.38
C ASP A 78 0.33 -11.34 3.06
N PHE A 79 -0.17 -12.03 4.08
CA PHE A 79 -1.13 -13.12 3.89
C PHE A 79 -2.40 -12.91 4.73
N ILE A 80 -3.46 -13.62 4.35
CA ILE A 80 -4.72 -13.67 5.07
C ILE A 80 -5.26 -15.10 5.09
N LEU A 81 -5.77 -15.51 6.24
CA LEU A 81 -6.52 -16.74 6.47
C LEU A 81 -7.93 -16.34 6.90
N VAL A 82 -8.94 -16.77 6.14
CA VAL A 82 -10.34 -16.45 6.40
C VAL A 82 -11.10 -17.74 6.62
N ILE A 83 -11.74 -17.88 7.78
CA ILE A 83 -12.48 -19.07 8.18
C ILE A 83 -13.96 -18.70 8.35
N PRO A 84 -14.90 -19.45 7.75
CA PRO A 84 -16.33 -19.29 7.98
C PRO A 84 -16.69 -19.42 9.46
N LYS A 85 -17.53 -18.51 9.97
CA LYS A 85 -17.97 -18.54 11.37
C LYS A 85 -18.68 -19.85 11.74
N SER A 86 -19.39 -20.48 10.80
CA SER A 86 -20.10 -21.76 11.00
C SER A 86 -19.20 -22.89 11.50
N ASP A 87 -17.93 -22.90 11.10
CA ASP A 87 -16.98 -23.95 11.50
C ASP A 87 -16.31 -23.66 12.84
N ILE A 88 -16.42 -22.40 13.31
CA ILE A 88 -15.91 -21.92 14.59
C ILE A 88 -17.06 -21.92 15.61
N VAL A 89 -17.26 -23.08 16.24
CA VAL A 89 -18.33 -23.30 17.21
C VAL A 89 -18.01 -22.69 18.58
N ASN A 90 -16.74 -22.46 18.90
CA ASN A 90 -16.30 -21.89 20.18
C ASN A 90 -14.93 -21.19 20.08
N GLU A 91 -14.57 -20.43 21.12
CA GLU A 91 -13.26 -19.74 21.21
C GLU A 91 -12.05 -20.68 21.17
N GLN A 92 -12.19 -21.93 21.61
CA GLN A 92 -11.08 -22.88 21.63
C GLN A 92 -10.58 -23.18 20.21
N LYS A 93 -11.48 -23.28 19.23
CA LYS A 93 -11.09 -23.45 17.82
C LYS A 93 -10.31 -22.24 17.29
N ILE A 94 -10.71 -21.02 17.65
CA ILE A 94 -10.00 -19.79 17.26
C ILE A 94 -8.56 -19.84 17.80
N ARG A 95 -8.40 -20.16 19.09
CA ARG A 95 -7.08 -20.27 19.73
C ARG A 95 -6.24 -21.39 19.10
N ARG A 96 -6.86 -22.51 18.73
CA ARG A 96 -6.19 -23.60 18.01
C ARG A 96 -5.65 -23.13 16.67
N ILE A 97 -6.48 -22.49 15.83
CA ILE A 97 -6.08 -21.96 14.52
C ILE A 97 -4.92 -20.97 14.66
N GLU A 98 -5.01 -20.04 15.61
CA GLU A 98 -3.93 -19.07 15.86
C GLU A 98 -2.64 -19.78 16.30
N THR A 99 -2.75 -20.73 17.23
CA THR A 99 -1.59 -21.48 17.76
C THR A 99 -0.93 -22.31 16.66
N ASP A 100 -1.71 -23.03 15.86
CA ASP A 100 -1.21 -23.81 14.74
C ASP A 100 -0.56 -22.93 13.67
N THR A 101 -1.16 -21.78 13.36
CA THR A 101 -0.57 -20.80 12.44
C THR A 101 0.79 -20.30 12.94
N ARG A 102 0.89 -19.94 14.22
CA ARG A 102 2.15 -19.49 14.84
C ARG A 102 3.19 -20.60 14.92
N ARG A 103 2.77 -21.83 15.20
CA ARG A 103 3.64 -23.02 15.23
C ARG A 103 4.24 -23.28 13.85
N VAL A 104 3.41 -23.29 12.81
CA VAL A 104 3.84 -23.45 11.41
C VAL A 104 4.79 -22.32 11.02
N ALA A 105 4.47 -21.07 11.32
CA ALA A 105 5.38 -19.95 11.05
C ALA A 105 6.75 -20.15 11.72
N SER A 106 6.77 -20.59 12.98
CA SER A 106 8.02 -20.88 13.70
C SER A 106 8.81 -22.04 13.11
N GLU A 107 8.14 -23.11 12.66
CA GLU A 107 8.75 -24.29 12.04
C GLU A 107 9.52 -23.90 10.75
N TYR A 108 8.89 -23.06 9.94
CA TYR A 108 9.50 -22.52 8.71
C TYR A 108 10.34 -21.26 8.93
N LYS A 109 10.62 -20.89 10.19
CA LYS A 109 11.44 -19.72 10.57
C LYS A 109 10.94 -18.41 9.93
N ILE A 110 9.63 -18.26 9.83
CA ILE A 110 8.95 -17.05 9.38
C ILE A 110 8.50 -16.28 10.62
N GLU A 111 9.04 -15.07 10.78
CA GLU A 111 8.66 -14.20 11.90
C GLU A 111 7.40 -13.40 11.56
N LEU A 112 6.33 -13.63 12.31
CA LEU A 112 5.09 -12.87 12.21
C LEU A 112 5.23 -11.55 12.99
N HIS A 113 5.13 -10.43 12.28
CA HIS A 113 5.25 -9.11 12.89
C HIS A 113 4.03 -8.83 13.78
N LYS A 114 4.24 -8.75 15.10
CA LYS A 114 3.15 -8.61 16.10
C LYS A 114 2.20 -7.45 15.78
N ASP A 115 2.75 -6.27 15.50
CA ASP A 115 1.93 -5.06 15.25
C ASP A 115 1.15 -5.08 13.93
N LYS A 116 1.43 -6.05 13.05
CA LYS A 116 0.75 -6.20 11.75
C LYS A 116 -0.14 -7.45 11.70
N THR A 117 -0.01 -8.34 12.68
CA THR A 117 -0.78 -9.57 12.76
C THR A 117 -2.03 -9.29 13.56
N GLY A 118 -3.18 -9.27 12.90
CA GLY A 118 -4.48 -9.05 13.54
C GLY A 118 -5.34 -10.30 13.48
N LEU A 119 -6.14 -10.52 14.51
CA LEU A 119 -7.16 -11.56 14.58
C LEU A 119 -8.53 -10.87 14.62
N TYR A 120 -9.35 -11.10 13.60
CA TYR A 120 -10.58 -10.35 13.38
C TYR A 120 -11.81 -11.26 13.34
N LEU A 121 -12.91 -10.79 13.92
CA LEU A 121 -14.24 -11.38 13.82
C LEU A 121 -15.11 -10.52 12.91
N TYR A 122 -15.73 -11.13 11.90
CA TYR A 122 -16.79 -10.50 11.12
C TYR A 122 -18.15 -10.98 11.60
N GLU A 123 -18.98 -10.07 12.11
CA GLU A 123 -20.33 -10.36 12.58
C GLU A 123 -21.22 -9.12 12.49
N ASN A 124 -22.48 -9.30 12.10
CA ASN A 124 -23.48 -8.23 12.00
C ASN A 124 -22.96 -7.02 11.20
N ASP A 125 -22.35 -7.30 10.05
CA ASP A 125 -21.74 -6.34 9.12
C ASP A 125 -20.67 -5.42 9.74
N LYS A 126 -20.00 -5.91 10.78
CA LYS A 126 -18.90 -5.21 11.47
C LYS A 126 -17.70 -6.13 11.60
N ILE A 127 -16.53 -5.51 11.59
CA ILE A 127 -15.26 -6.16 11.93
C ILE A 127 -14.91 -5.80 13.37
N PHE A 128 -14.57 -6.79 14.18
CA PHE A 128 -14.07 -6.63 15.53
C PHE A 128 -12.66 -7.20 15.61
N ASP A 129 -11.76 -6.50 16.30
CA ASP A 129 -10.48 -7.06 16.68
C ASP A 129 -10.69 -7.92 17.93
N ILE A 130 -10.35 -9.22 17.84
CA ILE A 130 -10.63 -10.19 18.90
C ILE A 130 -9.80 -9.91 20.17
N ILE A 131 -8.61 -9.31 20.02
CA ILE A 131 -7.69 -9.07 21.13
C ILE A 131 -8.15 -7.86 21.94
N SER A 132 -8.49 -6.77 21.25
CA SER A 132 -8.96 -5.53 21.90
C SER A 132 -10.46 -5.54 22.20
N ASN A 133 -11.22 -6.42 21.56
CA ASN A 133 -12.69 -6.45 21.59
C ASN A 133 -13.34 -5.13 21.15
N GLU A 134 -12.69 -4.41 20.24
CA GLU A 134 -13.17 -3.12 19.70
C GLU A 134 -13.56 -3.25 18.23
N VAL A 135 -14.46 -2.36 17.79
CA VAL A 135 -14.80 -2.21 16.37
C VAL A 135 -13.56 -1.77 15.61
N SER A 136 -13.25 -2.51 14.54
CA SER A 136 -12.04 -2.36 13.75
C SER A 136 -12.35 -2.43 12.25
N HIS A 137 -11.31 -2.64 11.44
CA HIS A 137 -11.40 -2.80 9.99
C HIS A 137 -10.33 -3.78 9.50
N LEU A 138 -10.61 -4.43 8.37
CA LEU A 138 -9.66 -5.27 7.68
C LEU A 138 -8.85 -4.45 6.67
N ASP A 139 -7.53 -4.53 6.78
CA ASP A 139 -6.59 -3.73 6.01
C ASP A 139 -5.71 -4.64 5.13
N TYR A 140 -6.06 -4.79 3.84
CA TYR A 140 -5.40 -5.76 2.95
C TYR A 140 -5.14 -5.17 1.55
N LEU A 141 -3.90 -5.34 1.05
CA LEU A 141 -3.45 -4.92 -0.29
C LEU A 141 -3.80 -3.46 -0.68
N GLY A 142 -3.81 -2.56 0.32
CA GLY A 142 -4.07 -1.14 0.11
C GLY A 142 -5.55 -0.76 0.11
N PHE A 143 -6.44 -1.67 0.51
CA PHE A 143 -7.86 -1.43 0.76
C PHE A 143 -8.18 -1.62 2.25
N VAL A 144 -9.24 -0.95 2.67
CA VAL A 144 -9.83 -0.98 4.01
C VAL A 144 -11.26 -1.47 3.86
N PHE A 145 -11.65 -2.47 4.64
CA PHE A 145 -13.01 -2.96 4.74
C PHE A 145 -13.49 -2.87 6.19
N ASP A 146 -14.57 -2.12 6.44
CA ASP A 146 -15.11 -1.89 7.79
C ASP A 146 -16.30 -2.82 8.16
N GLY A 147 -16.57 -3.82 7.30
CA GLY A 147 -17.68 -4.76 7.45
C GLY A 147 -18.84 -4.49 6.47
N THR A 148 -19.00 -3.24 6.01
CA THR A 148 -19.96 -2.90 4.94
C THR A 148 -19.31 -2.21 3.76
N THR A 149 -18.28 -1.43 4.03
CA THR A 149 -17.78 -0.42 3.10
C THR A 149 -16.33 -0.70 2.75
N VAL A 150 -16.03 -0.65 1.45
CA VAL A 150 -14.65 -0.79 0.93
C VAL A 150 -14.11 0.58 0.50
N LYS A 151 -12.93 0.94 1.00
CA LYS A 151 -12.22 2.19 0.65
C LYS A 151 -10.76 1.88 0.32
N MET A 152 -10.07 2.78 -0.39
CA MET A 152 -8.60 2.73 -0.42
C MET A 152 -8.04 3.14 0.94
N ARG A 153 -6.94 2.52 1.36
CA ARG A 153 -6.16 2.91 2.54
C ARG A 153 -5.84 4.40 2.48
N GLY A 154 -6.12 5.15 3.55
CA GLY A 154 -6.03 6.62 3.58
C GLY A 154 -4.67 7.20 3.14
N LYS A 155 -3.58 6.46 3.35
CA LYS A 155 -2.23 6.82 2.87
C LYS A 155 -2.17 6.99 1.34
N SER A 156 -2.96 6.24 0.58
CA SER A 156 -2.98 6.27 -0.89
C SER A 156 -3.50 7.61 -1.46
N PRO A 157 -4.75 8.05 -1.17
CA PRO A 157 -5.22 9.36 -1.62
C PRO A 157 -4.40 10.51 -1.01
N TYR A 158 -3.92 10.36 0.24
CA TYR A 158 -3.00 11.35 0.83
C TYR A 158 -1.73 11.54 -0.02
N LYS A 159 -1.06 10.44 -0.39
CA LYS A 159 0.17 10.49 -1.22
C LYS A 159 -0.10 11.10 -2.58
N PHE A 160 -1.25 10.81 -3.19
CA PHE A 160 -1.71 11.44 -4.43
C PHE A 160 -1.78 12.97 -4.30
N TYR A 161 -2.54 13.50 -3.33
CA TYR A 161 -2.66 14.95 -3.15
C TYR A 161 -1.34 15.61 -2.74
N ARG A 162 -0.53 14.94 -1.92
CA ARG A 162 0.80 15.45 -1.51
C ARG A 162 1.72 15.59 -2.72
N ASN A 163 1.74 14.61 -3.62
CA ASN A 163 2.56 14.64 -4.83
C ASN A 163 2.05 15.69 -5.82
N ALA A 164 0.73 15.82 -5.98
CA ALA A 164 0.13 16.88 -6.78
C ALA A 164 0.55 18.27 -6.28
N LYS A 165 0.42 18.53 -4.97
CA LYS A 165 0.84 19.79 -4.34
C LYS A 165 2.32 20.07 -4.58
N LYS A 166 3.20 19.09 -4.36
CA LYS A 166 4.64 19.23 -4.62
C LYS A 166 4.94 19.63 -6.06
N LEU A 167 4.30 18.96 -7.03
CA LEU A 167 4.50 19.23 -8.45
C LEU A 167 3.99 20.62 -8.84
N ILE A 168 2.81 21.01 -8.38
CA ILE A 168 2.21 22.32 -8.67
C ILE A 168 3.03 23.45 -8.05
N THR A 169 3.41 23.32 -6.76
CA THR A 169 4.26 24.31 -6.09
C THR A 169 5.62 24.44 -6.77
N PHE A 170 6.21 23.33 -7.22
CA PHE A 170 7.44 23.38 -8.00
C PHE A 170 7.25 24.13 -9.33
N ALA A 171 6.19 23.83 -10.06
CA ALA A 171 5.87 24.51 -11.31
C ALA A 171 5.65 26.03 -11.11
N GLN A 172 4.94 26.42 -10.05
CA GLN A 172 4.74 27.83 -9.67
C GLN A 172 6.07 28.53 -9.36
N LYS A 173 6.96 27.89 -8.58
CA LYS A 173 8.30 28.44 -8.30
C LYS A 173 9.13 28.63 -9.58
N VAL A 174 9.06 27.67 -10.51
CA VAL A 174 9.77 27.78 -11.79
C VAL A 174 9.18 28.88 -12.65
N LYS A 175 7.85 29.02 -12.69
CA LYS A 175 7.16 30.11 -13.40
C LYS A 175 7.67 31.47 -12.94
N VAL A 176 7.67 31.72 -11.64
CA VAL A 176 8.15 32.98 -11.05
C VAL A 176 9.63 33.19 -11.33
N LYS A 177 10.48 32.18 -11.07
CA LYS A 177 11.93 32.29 -11.25
C LYS A 177 12.35 32.57 -12.70
N LYS A 178 11.59 32.07 -13.68
CA LYS A 178 11.88 32.20 -15.11
C LYS A 178 10.99 33.23 -15.81
N GLU A 179 10.18 33.98 -15.05
CA GLU A 179 9.27 35.01 -15.59
C GLU A 179 8.36 34.49 -16.72
N LEU A 180 7.92 33.24 -16.61
CA LEU A 180 7.07 32.63 -17.63
C LEU A 180 5.63 33.15 -17.52
N THR A 181 4.98 33.38 -18.65
CA THR A 181 3.54 33.70 -18.73
C THR A 181 2.69 32.50 -18.34
N ASP A 182 3.02 31.33 -18.90
CA ASP A 182 2.31 30.08 -18.66
C ASP A 182 2.90 29.23 -17.55
N LEU A 183 2.06 28.37 -16.95
CA LEU A 183 2.50 27.40 -15.96
C LEU A 183 3.32 26.28 -16.63
N PRO A 184 4.62 26.11 -16.30
CA PRO A 184 5.41 25.01 -16.85
C PRO A 184 4.88 23.67 -16.31
N TYR A 185 5.19 22.58 -17.02
CA TYR A 185 4.77 21.21 -16.66
C TYR A 185 3.25 20.96 -16.64
N LYS A 186 2.44 21.85 -17.25
CA LYS A 186 0.97 21.72 -17.34
C LYS A 186 0.53 20.33 -17.82
N LYS A 187 1.15 19.80 -18.89
CA LYS A 187 0.88 18.45 -19.42
C LYS A 187 1.10 17.35 -18.38
N LYS A 188 2.17 17.44 -17.59
CA LYS A 188 2.48 16.46 -16.54
C LYS A 188 1.51 16.59 -15.35
N ILE A 189 1.18 17.81 -14.93
CA ILE A 189 0.20 18.05 -13.87
C ILE A 189 -1.15 17.46 -14.27
N TYR A 190 -1.61 17.75 -15.49
CA TYR A 190 -2.91 17.28 -15.97
C TYR A 190 -2.91 15.76 -16.14
N GLY A 191 -1.86 15.21 -16.76
CA GLY A 191 -1.75 13.76 -16.92
C GLY A 191 -1.73 12.97 -15.61
N LEU A 192 -1.16 13.53 -14.53
CA LEU A 192 -1.09 12.83 -13.23
C LEU A 192 -2.28 13.12 -12.31
N CYS A 193 -2.82 14.33 -12.36
CA CYS A 193 -3.78 14.84 -11.36
C CYS A 193 -5.22 14.94 -11.88
N THR A 194 -5.45 14.74 -13.17
CA THR A 194 -6.79 14.77 -13.77
C THR A 194 -7.04 13.53 -14.63
N ASP A 195 -8.26 13.41 -15.13
CA ASP A 195 -8.71 12.33 -16.01
C ASP A 195 -8.10 12.38 -17.42
N LEU A 196 -7.28 13.41 -17.70
CA LEU A 196 -6.49 13.53 -18.93
C LEU A 196 -5.26 12.60 -18.95
N GLY A 197 -4.95 11.92 -17.85
CA GLY A 197 -3.92 10.90 -17.81
C GLY A 197 -4.26 9.75 -18.74
N LYS A 198 -3.54 9.64 -19.85
CA LYS A 198 -3.73 8.58 -20.83
C LYS A 198 -3.43 7.21 -20.22
N ASN A 199 -4.30 6.23 -20.48
CA ASN A 199 -4.01 4.80 -20.34
C ASN A 199 -3.31 4.32 -21.62
N TYR A 200 -1.99 4.55 -21.76
CA TYR A 200 -1.22 3.82 -22.76
C TYR A 200 -0.73 2.51 -22.13
N ASN A 201 -0.91 1.38 -22.83
CA ASN A 201 -0.43 0.05 -22.42
C ASN A 201 -0.83 -0.38 -21.00
N ASN A 202 -2.08 -0.20 -20.59
CA ASN A 202 -2.57 -0.47 -19.21
C ASN A 202 -1.91 0.34 -18.07
N HIS A 203 -0.96 1.23 -18.38
CA HIS A 203 -0.35 2.12 -17.40
C HIS A 203 -1.17 3.40 -17.26
N GLY A 204 -2.07 3.38 -16.29
CA GLY A 204 -2.88 4.54 -15.91
C GLY A 204 -2.28 5.35 -14.77
N ASN A 205 -2.80 6.55 -14.56
CA ASN A 205 -2.50 7.34 -13.36
C ASN A 205 -3.27 6.80 -12.13
N PHE A 206 -3.07 7.43 -10.96
CA PHE A 206 -3.75 7.04 -9.73
C PHE A 206 -5.28 7.08 -9.83
N ILE A 207 -5.84 8.02 -10.59
CA ILE A 207 -7.29 8.12 -10.82
C ILE A 207 -7.78 6.92 -11.64
N SER A 208 -7.03 6.54 -12.67
CA SER A 208 -7.33 5.38 -13.50
C SER A 208 -7.26 4.09 -12.68
N TYR A 209 -6.28 3.96 -11.78
CA TYR A 209 -6.23 2.87 -10.80
C TYR A 209 -7.48 2.83 -9.92
N ALA A 210 -7.86 3.98 -9.31
CA ALA A 210 -9.04 4.05 -8.45
C ALA A 210 -10.35 3.71 -9.20
N LYS A 211 -10.50 4.16 -10.45
CA LYS A 211 -11.64 3.79 -11.31
C LYS A 211 -11.70 2.29 -11.58
N ARG A 212 -10.55 1.67 -11.92
CA ARG A 212 -10.49 0.22 -12.15
C ARG A 212 -10.78 -0.57 -10.88
N ALA A 213 -10.23 -0.14 -9.75
CA ALA A 213 -10.48 -0.77 -8.46
C ALA A 213 -11.97 -0.69 -8.09
N GLN A 214 -12.57 0.50 -8.17
CA GLN A 214 -14.02 0.68 -7.96
C GLN A 214 -14.83 -0.29 -8.82
N LYS A 215 -14.62 -0.25 -10.15
CA LYS A 215 -15.31 -1.15 -11.08
C LYS A 215 -15.15 -2.62 -10.71
N LYS A 216 -13.93 -3.04 -10.32
CA LYS A 216 -13.68 -4.44 -9.95
C LYS A 216 -14.39 -4.84 -8.67
N PHE A 217 -14.40 -4.00 -7.65
CA PHE A 217 -15.15 -4.26 -6.42
C PHE A 217 -16.66 -4.28 -6.66
N ASP A 218 -17.18 -3.39 -7.51
CA ASP A 218 -18.60 -3.38 -7.88
C ASP A 218 -19.01 -4.67 -8.63
N GLU A 219 -18.09 -5.23 -9.44
CA GLU A 219 -18.31 -6.50 -10.14
C GLU A 219 -18.26 -7.73 -9.21
N ILE A 220 -17.23 -7.82 -8.34
CA ILE A 220 -16.97 -9.04 -7.54
C ILE A 220 -17.62 -9.03 -6.16
N SER A 221 -18.05 -7.85 -5.68
CA SER A 221 -18.65 -7.65 -4.36
C SER A 221 -19.74 -6.59 -4.45
N PRO A 222 -20.83 -6.87 -5.19
CA PRO A 222 -21.91 -5.90 -5.40
C PRO A 222 -22.68 -5.53 -4.13
N ASN A 223 -22.59 -6.37 -3.09
CA ASN A 223 -23.27 -6.16 -1.81
C ASN A 223 -22.48 -5.25 -0.85
N THR A 224 -21.23 -4.87 -1.18
CA THR A 224 -20.45 -3.94 -0.38
C THR A 224 -20.62 -2.51 -0.86
N ASN A 225 -20.61 -1.56 0.07
CA ASN A 225 -20.59 -0.13 -0.24
C ASN A 225 -19.18 0.29 -0.69
N ASN A 226 -18.92 0.21 -1.99
CA ASN A 226 -17.60 0.49 -2.54
C ASN A 226 -17.42 2.01 -2.74
N LEU A 227 -16.62 2.65 -1.86
CA LEU A 227 -16.44 4.10 -1.82
C LEU A 227 -15.05 4.56 -2.29
N ILE A 228 -14.38 3.76 -3.11
CA ILE A 228 -13.03 4.03 -3.64
C ILE A 228 -13.00 5.36 -4.42
N MET A 229 -13.92 5.54 -5.37
CA MET A 229 -13.99 6.79 -6.14
C MET A 229 -14.54 7.97 -5.33
N ASN A 230 -15.35 7.70 -4.30
CA ASN A 230 -15.89 8.75 -3.42
C ASN A 230 -14.78 9.48 -2.66
N GLN A 231 -13.66 8.82 -2.34
CA GLN A 231 -12.47 9.46 -1.76
C GLN A 231 -11.83 10.52 -2.69
N LEU A 232 -12.11 10.43 -3.99
CA LEU A 232 -11.60 11.33 -5.04
C LEU A 232 -12.67 12.24 -5.65
N LYS A 233 -13.89 12.28 -5.08
CA LYS A 233 -14.99 13.11 -5.61
C LYS A 233 -14.63 14.60 -5.68
N ASN A 234 -13.91 15.08 -4.68
CA ASN A 234 -13.49 16.49 -4.57
C ASN A 234 -12.12 16.76 -5.23
N ARG A 235 -11.57 15.83 -6.03
CA ARG A 235 -10.23 15.97 -6.62
C ARG A 235 -10.11 17.23 -7.48
N LYS A 236 -11.10 17.50 -8.35
CA LYS A 236 -11.12 18.68 -9.24
C LYS A 236 -10.94 19.96 -8.44
N LYS A 237 -11.86 20.19 -7.49
CA LYS A 237 -11.86 21.35 -6.60
C LYS A 237 -10.54 21.51 -5.84
N LYS A 238 -9.96 20.41 -5.34
CA LYS A 238 -8.67 20.43 -4.63
C LYS A 238 -7.51 20.81 -5.55
N ILE A 239 -7.45 20.27 -6.77
CA ILE A 239 -6.40 20.57 -7.75
C ILE A 239 -6.53 22.00 -8.30
N GLU A 240 -7.74 22.45 -8.62
CA GLU A 240 -8.00 23.84 -9.04
C GLU A 240 -7.61 24.84 -7.96
N LYS A 241 -7.93 24.56 -6.69
CA LYS A 241 -7.48 25.38 -5.55
C LYS A 241 -5.95 25.46 -5.47
N MET A 242 -5.23 24.38 -5.78
CA MET A 242 -3.77 24.38 -5.80
C MET A 242 -3.20 25.15 -7.00
N LEU A 243 -3.86 25.08 -8.15
CA LEU A 243 -3.46 25.75 -9.38
C LEU A 243 -3.74 27.26 -9.37
N GLY A 244 -4.77 27.69 -8.65
CA GLY A 244 -5.24 29.08 -8.63
C GLY A 244 -6.14 29.45 -9.81
N TYR A 245 -6.58 28.48 -10.61
CA TYR A 245 -7.48 28.68 -11.75
C TYR A 245 -8.33 27.43 -12.02
N LYS A 246 -9.44 27.60 -12.74
CA LYS A 246 -10.37 26.50 -13.08
C LYS A 246 -9.85 25.67 -14.25
N ILE A 247 -10.04 24.36 -14.18
CA ILE A 247 -9.75 23.44 -15.27
C ILE A 247 -11.05 23.22 -16.05
N HIS A 248 -11.08 23.68 -17.31
CA HIS A 248 -12.27 23.61 -18.16
C HIS A 248 -12.58 22.21 -18.71
N THR A 249 -11.70 21.23 -18.51
CA THR A 249 -11.96 19.85 -18.89
C THR A 249 -12.97 19.18 -17.94
N LYS A 250 -13.92 18.43 -18.53
CA LYS A 250 -14.75 17.47 -17.80
C LYS A 250 -13.83 16.41 -17.18
N ILE A 251 -14.01 16.16 -15.89
CA ILE A 251 -13.24 15.26 -15.02
C ILE A 251 -14.14 14.09 -14.68
#